data_AF-A0A953PRV3-F1
#
_entry.id   AF-A0A953PRV3-F1
#
_cell.length_a   1.000
_cell.length_b   1.000
_cell.length_c   1.000
_cell.angle_alpha   90.00
_cell.angle_beta   90.00
_cell.angle_gamma   90.00
#
_symmetry.space_group_name_H-M   'P 1'
#
loop_
_entity.id
_entity.type
_entity.pdbx_description
1 polymer ?
#
loop_
_entity_poly.entity_id
_entity_poly.type
_entity_poly.pdbx_seq_one_letter_code
_entity_poly.pdbx_strand_id
1 'polypeptide(L)'
;MRIVLLLLTLIGQTATVAPIDVSTFTAAKPVVVCELDERQLKGEFRQLAWSNDGEYVYLQTVEGGSTAHDYIVSLVDRTVSAAFGEPDWASAYWAMKSDFSAPGNPALRIELAREDRRTRVTPFLGGSGGGNGAFTPDPKNSADAYAFDTTLWLLGWRIGEWTNGDPFLGENFSWGPAGSGAILFINDGRVTLMDQFKHRTTLAPAKGATLPAWSSDGRRVAFLEKTGRRTYRLMVMAVIQS
;
A
#
# COMPACT_ATOMS: atom_id res chain seq x y z
N MET A 1 30.34 -32.16 -37.42
CA MET A 1 28.88 -32.17 -37.67
C MET A 1 28.18 -32.05 -36.31
N ARG A 2 27.53 -30.89 -36.08
CA ARG A 2 26.56 -30.50 -35.02
C ARG A 2 26.76 -31.04 -33.58
N ILE A 3 27.28 -30.17 -32.72
CA ILE A 3 27.06 -30.20 -31.27
C ILE A 3 25.62 -29.72 -31.03
N VAL A 4 24.78 -30.57 -30.44
CA VAL A 4 23.42 -30.22 -30.01
C VAL A 4 23.53 -29.68 -28.59
N LEU A 5 23.37 -28.36 -28.41
CA LEU A 5 23.16 -27.76 -27.10
C LEU A 5 21.72 -28.03 -26.67
N LEU A 6 21.53 -28.82 -25.63
CA LEU A 6 20.24 -29.01 -24.97
C LEU A 6 20.00 -27.81 -24.03
N LEU A 7 19.17 -26.86 -24.44
CA LEU A 7 18.65 -25.83 -23.52
C LEU A 7 17.61 -26.50 -22.62
N LEU A 8 17.93 -26.70 -21.34
CA LEU A 8 16.91 -26.96 -20.31
C LEU A 8 16.25 -25.62 -19.94
N THR A 9 15.04 -25.39 -20.43
CA THR A 9 14.13 -24.38 -19.88
C THR A 9 13.62 -24.87 -18.53
N LEU A 10 14.19 -24.39 -17.43
CA LEU A 10 13.56 -24.50 -16.12
C LEU A 10 12.30 -23.62 -16.12
N ILE A 11 11.15 -24.25 -16.36
CA ILE A 11 9.85 -23.65 -16.01
C ILE A 11 9.80 -23.65 -14.49
N GLY A 12 10.01 -22.50 -13.87
CA GLY A 12 9.78 -22.32 -12.44
C GLY A 12 8.33 -22.66 -12.13
N GLN A 13 8.10 -23.75 -11.41
CA GLN A 13 6.79 -24.06 -10.85
C GLN A 13 6.49 -22.97 -9.82
N THR A 14 5.54 -22.10 -10.11
CA THR A 14 4.95 -21.24 -9.09
C THR A 14 4.21 -22.14 -8.12
N ALA A 15 4.79 -22.36 -6.93
CA ALA A 15 4.12 -23.05 -5.85
C ALA A 15 2.84 -22.26 -5.54
N THR A 16 1.68 -22.87 -5.82
CA THR A 16 0.39 -22.30 -5.46
C THR A 16 0.25 -22.43 -3.95
N VAL A 17 0.26 -21.28 -3.26
CA VAL A 17 0.07 -21.26 -1.81
C VAL A 17 -1.39 -21.61 -1.53
N ALA A 18 -1.63 -22.49 -0.56
CA ALA A 18 -2.98 -22.82 -0.15
C ALA A 18 -3.71 -21.55 0.34
N PRO A 19 -5.05 -21.47 0.20
CA PRO A 19 -5.79 -20.35 0.73
C PRO A 19 -5.50 -20.12 2.22
N ILE A 20 -5.22 -18.87 2.56
CA ILE A 20 -5.02 -18.44 3.94
C ILE A 20 -6.39 -18.29 4.60
N ASP A 21 -6.55 -18.90 5.79
CA ASP A 21 -7.68 -18.66 6.69
C ASP A 21 -7.22 -17.77 7.85
N VAL A 22 -7.64 -16.52 7.83
CA VAL A 22 -7.23 -15.48 8.77
C VAL A 22 -7.73 -15.75 10.18
N SER A 23 -8.76 -16.58 10.36
CA SER A 23 -9.22 -16.97 11.70
C SER A 23 -8.17 -17.77 12.49
N THR A 24 -7.23 -18.39 11.78
CA THR A 24 -6.12 -19.17 12.34
C THR A 24 -4.80 -18.40 12.39
N PHE A 25 -4.80 -17.12 11.99
CA PHE A 25 -3.57 -16.32 11.92
C PHE A 25 -3.28 -15.61 13.25
N THR A 26 -2.02 -15.73 13.68
CA THR A 26 -1.46 -14.94 14.78
C THR A 26 -0.26 -14.14 14.28
N ALA A 27 -0.18 -12.86 14.67
CA ALA A 27 0.98 -12.00 14.38
C ALA A 27 1.95 -12.00 15.56
N ALA A 28 3.24 -12.15 15.26
CA ALA A 28 4.29 -11.85 16.23
C ALA A 28 4.39 -10.32 16.44
N LYS A 29 5.05 -9.91 17.53
CA LYS A 29 5.32 -8.49 17.79
C LYS A 29 6.16 -7.90 16.64
N PRO A 30 5.76 -6.75 16.04
CA PRO A 30 6.58 -6.06 15.06
C PRO A 30 7.95 -5.65 15.59
N VAL A 31 8.97 -5.84 14.77
CA VAL A 31 10.36 -5.47 15.04
C VAL A 31 10.77 -4.33 14.10
N VAL A 32 11.43 -3.33 14.67
CA VAL A 32 12.04 -2.24 13.91
C VAL A 32 13.26 -2.79 13.16
N VAL A 33 13.27 -2.66 11.84
CA VAL A 33 14.44 -2.93 11.00
C VAL A 33 15.34 -1.70 11.03
N CYS A 34 14.89 -0.57 10.49
CA CYS A 34 15.65 0.68 10.45
C CYS A 34 14.73 1.91 10.54
N GLU A 35 15.32 3.06 10.84
CA GLU A 35 14.69 4.37 10.73
C GLU A 35 14.92 4.93 9.32
N LEU A 36 13.91 5.61 8.78
CA LEU A 36 13.88 6.18 7.44
C LEU A 36 13.47 7.65 7.54
N ASP A 37 14.18 8.54 6.83
CA ASP A 37 13.90 9.97 6.80
C ASP A 37 13.74 10.44 5.36
N GLU A 38 12.59 11.05 5.04
CA GLU A 38 12.25 11.53 3.69
C GLU A 38 13.25 12.58 3.16
N ARG A 39 13.94 13.35 4.03
CA ARG A 39 14.96 14.31 3.59
C ARG A 39 16.25 13.59 3.20
N GLN A 40 16.64 12.56 3.95
CA GLN A 40 17.84 11.79 3.64
C GLN A 40 17.62 10.92 2.39
N LEU A 41 16.42 10.36 2.26
CA LEU A 41 16.03 9.47 1.16
C LEU A 41 15.36 10.21 0.00
N LYS A 42 15.39 11.55 0.01
CA LYS A 42 14.93 12.42 -1.09
C LYS A 42 13.50 12.13 -1.55
N GLY A 43 12.52 12.37 -0.70
CA GLY A 43 11.11 12.39 -1.10
C GLY A 43 10.21 11.45 -0.30
N GLU A 44 8.96 11.36 -0.76
CA GLU A 44 7.89 10.58 -0.12
C GLU A 44 8.02 9.10 -0.49
N PHE A 45 7.78 8.19 0.45
CA PHE A 45 7.78 6.75 0.18
C PHE A 45 6.61 6.37 -0.73
N ARG A 46 6.90 5.58 -1.77
CA ARG A 46 5.91 5.18 -2.78
C ARG A 46 5.79 3.69 -2.98
N GLN A 47 6.89 2.95 -2.87
CA GLN A 47 6.87 1.51 -3.05
C GLN A 47 7.64 0.79 -1.96
N LEU A 48 7.13 -0.39 -1.61
CA LEU A 48 7.76 -1.33 -0.71
C LEU A 48 7.58 -2.73 -1.30
N ALA A 49 8.68 -3.41 -1.60
CA ALA A 49 8.67 -4.73 -2.21
C ALA A 49 9.66 -5.67 -1.54
N TRP A 50 9.26 -6.93 -1.35
CA TRP A 50 10.15 -7.96 -0.82
C TRP A 50 10.98 -8.57 -1.94
N SER A 51 12.25 -8.86 -1.66
CA SER A 51 13.04 -9.73 -2.53
C SER A 51 12.51 -11.16 -2.48
N ASN A 52 12.80 -11.94 -3.53
CA ASN A 52 12.31 -13.31 -3.65
C ASN A 52 12.81 -14.23 -2.52
N ASP A 53 14.04 -14.02 -2.04
CA ASP A 53 14.65 -14.72 -0.91
C ASP A 53 14.17 -14.19 0.45
N GLY A 54 13.51 -13.03 0.47
CA GLY A 54 13.08 -12.34 1.66
C GLY A 54 14.21 -11.88 2.58
N GLU A 55 15.43 -11.71 2.08
CA GLU A 55 16.53 -11.10 2.83
C GLU A 55 16.59 -9.58 2.68
N TYR A 56 15.95 -9.06 1.63
CA TYR A 56 15.96 -7.65 1.28
C TYR A 56 14.55 -7.09 1.10
N VAL A 57 14.44 -5.79 1.32
CA VAL A 57 13.26 -5.01 0.97
C VAL A 57 13.70 -3.86 0.07
N TYR A 58 13.08 -3.77 -1.10
CA TYR A 58 13.18 -2.61 -1.97
C TYR A 58 12.26 -1.51 -1.47
N LEU A 59 12.76 -0.29 -1.52
CA LEU A 59 12.07 0.92 -1.11
C LEU A 59 12.27 1.98 -2.19
N GLN A 60 11.17 2.55 -2.69
CA GLN A 60 11.22 3.70 -3.60
C GLN A 60 10.69 4.94 -2.90
N THR A 61 11.40 6.06 -3.08
CA THR A 61 10.90 7.40 -2.77
C THR A 61 10.70 8.22 -4.03
N VAL A 62 9.87 9.26 -3.97
CA VAL A 62 9.66 10.19 -5.09
C VAL A 62 9.84 11.63 -4.61
N GLU A 63 10.82 12.32 -5.20
CA GLU A 63 11.12 13.73 -5.01
C GLU A 63 10.35 14.59 -6.01
N GLY A 64 9.70 15.66 -5.52
CA GLY A 64 8.99 16.61 -6.38
C GLY A 64 7.84 16.00 -7.20
N GLY A 65 7.36 14.81 -6.81
CA GLY A 65 6.26 14.10 -7.48
C GLY A 65 6.64 13.35 -8.76
N SER A 66 7.91 13.36 -9.19
CA SER A 66 8.31 12.75 -10.46
C SER A 66 9.67 12.06 -10.46
N THR A 67 10.59 12.44 -9.57
CA THR A 67 11.95 11.87 -9.56
C THR A 67 12.01 10.72 -8.56
N ALA A 68 12.05 9.49 -9.08
CA ALA A 68 12.17 8.30 -8.24
C ALA A 68 13.62 8.11 -7.75
N HIS A 69 13.76 7.70 -6.49
CA HIS A 69 15.02 7.23 -5.92
C HIS A 69 14.82 5.85 -5.31
N ASP A 70 15.74 4.95 -5.63
CA ASP A 70 15.61 3.52 -5.38
C ASP A 70 16.60 3.08 -4.30
N TYR A 71 16.13 2.27 -3.36
CA TYR A 71 16.92 1.81 -2.21
C TYR A 71 16.70 0.32 -1.94
N ILE A 72 17.73 -0.33 -1.41
CA ILE A 72 17.66 -1.67 -0.85
C ILE A 72 17.92 -1.60 0.65
N VAL A 73 17.03 -2.23 1.42
CA VAL A 73 17.19 -2.45 2.85
C VAL A 73 17.55 -3.91 3.10
N SER A 74 18.72 -4.15 3.70
CA SER A 74 19.11 -5.47 4.20
C SER A 74 18.36 -5.75 5.50
N LEU A 75 17.61 -6.85 5.58
CA LEU A 75 16.90 -7.22 6.81
C LEU A 75 17.84 -7.84 7.85
N VAL A 76 18.96 -8.39 7.40
CA VAL A 76 20.00 -8.96 8.27
C VAL A 76 20.82 -7.84 8.90
N ASP A 77 21.39 -6.98 8.06
CA ASP A 77 22.28 -5.90 8.52
C ASP A 77 21.50 -4.69 9.05
N ARG A 78 20.19 -4.61 8.72
CA ARG A 78 19.31 -3.51 9.10
C ARG A 78 19.77 -2.16 8.57
N THR A 79 20.40 -2.16 7.41
CA THR A 79 20.95 -0.98 6.76
C THR A 79 20.20 -0.68 5.48
N VAL A 80 20.08 0.61 5.16
CA VAL A 80 19.57 1.10 3.88
C VAL A 80 20.75 1.51 3.00
N SER A 81 20.68 1.14 1.73
CA SER A 81 21.67 1.48 0.72
C SER A 81 20.96 1.92 -0.57
N ALA A 82 21.60 2.80 -1.33
CA ALA A 82 21.09 3.17 -2.65
C ALA A 82 21.12 1.96 -3.59
N ALA A 83 20.05 1.77 -4.35
CA ALA A 83 19.98 0.79 -5.42
C ALA A 83 20.45 1.43 -6.73
N PHE A 84 20.95 0.60 -7.66
CA PHE A 84 21.27 1.03 -9.02
C PHE A 84 20.03 0.87 -9.92
N GLY A 85 18.97 1.60 -9.58
CA GLY A 85 17.65 1.49 -10.20
C GLY A 85 16.75 0.44 -9.55
N GLU A 86 15.50 0.40 -10.00
CA GLU A 86 14.50 -0.60 -9.60
C GLU A 86 14.91 -2.01 -10.05
N PRO A 87 15.06 -2.98 -9.12
CA PRO A 87 15.31 -4.37 -9.49
C PRO A 87 14.11 -5.02 -10.19
N ASP A 88 14.36 -5.93 -11.14
CA ASP A 88 13.31 -6.64 -11.87
C ASP A 88 12.29 -7.34 -10.96
N TRP A 89 12.76 -7.91 -9.84
CA TRP A 89 11.89 -8.57 -8.86
C TRP A 89 10.98 -7.59 -8.12
N ALA A 90 11.41 -6.34 -7.92
CA ALA A 90 10.60 -5.33 -7.24
C ALA A 90 9.43 -4.91 -8.13
N SER A 91 9.70 -4.71 -9.42
CA SER A 91 8.67 -4.37 -10.42
C SER A 91 7.65 -5.50 -10.57
N ALA A 92 8.13 -6.75 -10.69
CA ALA A 92 7.27 -7.93 -10.76
C ALA A 92 6.42 -8.11 -9.48
N TYR A 93 7.03 -7.89 -8.31
CA TYR A 93 6.34 -7.93 -7.03
C TYR A 93 5.24 -6.86 -6.98
N TRP A 94 5.55 -5.62 -7.35
CA TRP A 94 4.61 -4.51 -7.29
C TRP A 94 3.40 -4.73 -8.20
N ALA A 95 3.65 -5.11 -9.45
CA ALA A 95 2.60 -5.43 -10.42
C ALA A 95 1.61 -6.48 -9.87
N MET A 96 2.12 -7.49 -9.17
CA MET A 96 1.30 -8.52 -8.53
C MET A 96 0.52 -7.97 -7.32
N LYS A 97 1.17 -7.27 -6.39
CA LYS A 97 0.52 -6.88 -5.12
C LYS A 97 -0.47 -5.73 -5.25
N SER A 98 -0.31 -4.88 -6.28
CA SER A 98 -1.13 -3.69 -6.48
C SER A 98 -2.28 -3.90 -7.49
N ASP A 99 -2.43 -5.11 -8.04
CA ASP A 99 -3.53 -5.42 -8.96
C ASP A 99 -4.89 -5.28 -8.27
N PHE A 100 -5.95 -5.01 -9.03
CA PHE A 100 -7.32 -5.08 -8.52
C PHE A 100 -7.78 -6.53 -8.29
N SER A 101 -7.15 -7.51 -8.93
CA SER A 101 -7.49 -8.92 -8.77
C SER A 101 -6.48 -9.66 -7.90
N ALA A 102 -6.94 -10.59 -7.07
CA ALA A 102 -6.05 -11.40 -6.26
C ALA A 102 -5.17 -12.31 -7.13
N PRO A 103 -3.84 -12.34 -6.90
CA PRO A 103 -2.94 -13.23 -7.62
C PRO A 103 -3.36 -14.69 -7.46
N GLY A 104 -3.57 -15.39 -8.57
CA GLY A 104 -4.04 -16.78 -8.58
C GLY A 104 -5.54 -16.99 -8.31
N ASN A 105 -6.31 -15.94 -8.02
CA ASN A 105 -7.76 -16.01 -7.87
C ASN A 105 -8.45 -14.76 -8.48
N PRO A 106 -8.62 -14.70 -9.81
CA PRO A 106 -9.16 -13.51 -10.48
C PRO A 106 -10.64 -13.22 -10.15
N ALA A 107 -11.35 -14.16 -9.53
CA ALA A 107 -12.72 -13.92 -9.05
C ALA A 107 -12.74 -13.07 -7.77
N LEU A 108 -11.66 -13.09 -6.99
CA LEU A 108 -11.50 -12.23 -5.82
C LEU A 108 -10.91 -10.88 -6.27
N ARG A 109 -11.78 -9.88 -6.40
CA ARG A 109 -11.42 -8.57 -6.95
C ARG A 109 -11.83 -7.42 -6.03
N ILE A 110 -11.04 -6.36 -6.09
CA ILE A 110 -11.34 -5.06 -5.50
C ILE A 110 -12.24 -4.28 -6.47
N GLU A 111 -13.30 -3.70 -5.93
CA GLU A 111 -14.25 -2.86 -6.64
C GLU A 111 -13.94 -1.38 -6.32
N LEU A 112 -13.86 -0.57 -7.36
CA LEU A 112 -13.63 0.88 -7.28
C LEU A 112 -14.97 1.61 -7.44
N ALA A 113 -15.37 2.36 -6.43
CA ALA A 113 -16.51 3.27 -6.49
C ALA A 113 -16.02 4.72 -6.44
N ARG A 114 -16.58 5.58 -7.29
CA ARG A 114 -16.35 7.04 -7.26
C ARG A 114 -17.69 7.75 -7.14
N GLU A 115 -17.80 8.65 -6.17
CA GLU A 115 -19.00 9.43 -5.90
C GLU A 115 -18.67 10.93 -5.91
N ASP A 116 -19.38 11.70 -6.73
CA ASP A 116 -19.22 13.15 -6.78
C ASP A 116 -20.07 13.81 -5.68
N ARG A 117 -19.44 14.64 -4.86
CA ARG A 117 -20.06 15.38 -3.76
C ARG A 117 -19.97 16.88 -3.99
N ARG A 118 -21.12 17.53 -4.12
CA ARG A 118 -21.19 19.00 -4.09
C ARG A 118 -21.01 19.48 -2.66
N THR A 119 -19.91 20.17 -2.35
CA THR A 119 -19.76 20.79 -1.03
C THR A 119 -20.64 22.04 -0.97
N ARG A 120 -21.53 22.09 0.01
CA ARG A 120 -22.36 23.27 0.26
C ARG A 120 -21.48 24.27 1.01
N VAL A 121 -21.15 25.40 0.39
CA VAL A 121 -20.49 26.51 1.10
C VAL A 121 -21.44 26.96 2.21
N THR A 122 -21.05 26.79 3.46
CA THR A 122 -21.80 27.32 4.59
C THR A 122 -21.77 28.85 4.46
N PRO A 123 -22.91 29.54 4.25
CA PRO A 123 -22.91 30.99 4.25
C PRO A 123 -22.44 31.46 5.63
N PHE A 124 -21.41 32.29 5.63
CA PHE A 124 -20.84 32.89 6.83
C PHE A 124 -21.91 33.73 7.54
N LEU A 125 -22.53 33.18 8.59
CA LEU A 125 -23.39 33.91 9.52
C LEU A 125 -22.52 34.47 10.66
N GLY A 126 -22.00 35.68 10.50
CA GLY A 126 -21.31 36.34 11.61
C GLY A 126 -20.72 37.71 11.28
N GLY A 127 -21.47 38.79 11.53
CA GLY A 127 -20.88 40.11 11.70
C GLY A 127 -21.66 41.25 11.08
N SER A 128 -22.65 41.78 11.82
CA SER A 128 -23.24 43.09 11.57
C SER A 128 -22.17 44.18 11.59
N GLY A 129 -21.90 44.78 10.43
CA GLY A 129 -21.14 46.02 10.27
C GLY A 129 -21.66 46.75 9.04
N GLY A 130 -22.40 47.82 9.26
CA GLY A 130 -23.26 48.48 8.28
C GLY A 130 -22.59 48.87 6.95
N GLY A 131 -23.30 48.58 5.86
CA GLY A 131 -22.99 49.08 4.53
C GLY A 131 -24.01 48.55 3.54
N ASN A 132 -24.91 49.41 3.06
CA ASN A 132 -25.81 49.12 1.95
C ASN A 132 -25.00 48.81 0.69
N GLY A 133 -24.69 47.54 0.46
CA GLY A 133 -24.17 47.02 -0.78
C GLY A 133 -24.98 45.78 -1.15
N ALA A 134 -25.76 45.87 -2.22
CA ALA A 134 -26.39 44.71 -2.83
C ALA A 134 -25.28 43.71 -3.20
N PHE A 135 -25.22 42.58 -2.49
CA PHE A 135 -24.43 41.44 -2.92
C PHE A 135 -25.15 40.85 -4.13
N THR A 136 -24.83 41.33 -5.33
CA THR A 136 -25.00 40.52 -6.54
C THR A 136 -24.06 39.33 -6.38
N PRO A 137 -24.56 38.08 -6.29
CA PRO A 137 -23.69 36.91 -6.34
C PRO A 137 -22.92 37.01 -7.65
N ASP A 138 -21.59 37.14 -7.58
CA ASP A 138 -20.76 37.10 -8.77
C ASP A 138 -20.85 35.68 -9.34
N PRO A 139 -21.41 35.47 -10.55
CA PRO A 139 -21.43 34.16 -11.18
C PRO A 139 -20.02 33.62 -11.50
N LYS A 140 -18.96 34.45 -11.37
CA LYS A 140 -17.57 34.04 -11.48
C LYS A 140 -16.96 33.53 -10.18
N ASN A 141 -17.67 33.60 -9.05
CA ASN A 141 -17.23 32.93 -7.82
C ASN A 141 -17.66 31.45 -7.87
N SER A 142 -16.94 30.68 -8.69
CA SER A 142 -17.08 29.23 -8.88
C SER A 142 -16.58 28.45 -7.66
N ALA A 143 -17.06 28.81 -6.47
CA ALA A 143 -16.83 28.05 -5.23
C ALA A 143 -17.89 26.94 -5.04
N ASP A 144 -18.44 26.40 -6.14
CA ASP A 144 -18.88 25.01 -6.13
C ASP A 144 -17.61 24.16 -6.02
N ALA A 145 -17.11 23.95 -4.81
CA ALA A 145 -16.07 22.97 -4.59
C ALA A 145 -16.70 21.58 -4.80
N TYR A 146 -16.58 21.09 -6.02
CA TYR A 146 -16.81 19.68 -6.35
C TYR A 146 -15.75 18.89 -5.63
N ALA A 147 -16.18 18.09 -4.65
CA ALA A 147 -15.36 17.02 -4.13
C ALA A 147 -15.77 15.72 -4.80
N PHE A 148 -14.87 14.75 -4.92
CA PHE A 148 -15.26 13.37 -5.23
C PHE A 148 -14.61 12.44 -4.21
N ASP A 149 -15.33 11.42 -3.79
CA ASP A 149 -14.84 10.39 -2.90
C ASP A 149 -14.61 9.11 -3.72
N THR A 150 -13.38 8.59 -3.67
CA THR A 150 -13.01 7.32 -4.25
C THR A 150 -12.93 6.28 -3.14
N THR A 151 -13.62 5.14 -3.28
CA THR A 151 -13.65 4.07 -2.29
C THR A 151 -13.28 2.73 -2.92
N LEU A 152 -12.41 1.97 -2.25
CA LEU A 152 -12.11 0.58 -2.61
C LEU A 152 -12.92 -0.38 -1.73
N TRP A 153 -13.57 -1.34 -2.35
CA TRP A 153 -14.36 -2.39 -1.72
C TRP A 153 -13.82 -3.78 -2.06
N LEU A 154 -13.80 -4.69 -1.10
CA LEU A 154 -13.50 -6.09 -1.33
C LEU A 154 -14.50 -6.94 -0.56
N LEU A 155 -15.24 -7.81 -1.25
CA LEU A 155 -16.25 -8.69 -0.65
C LEU A 155 -17.34 -7.93 0.17
N GLY A 156 -17.62 -6.68 -0.20
CA GLY A 156 -18.55 -5.78 0.50
C GLY A 156 -17.93 -4.99 1.67
N TRP A 157 -16.62 -5.13 1.89
CA TRP A 157 -15.89 -4.37 2.91
C TRP A 157 -15.09 -3.23 2.30
N ARG A 158 -15.20 -2.04 2.90
CA ARG A 158 -14.34 -0.91 2.54
C ARG A 158 -12.91 -1.16 3.01
N ILE A 159 -11.96 -1.09 2.08
CA ILE A 159 -10.53 -1.29 2.35
C ILE A 159 -9.68 -0.04 2.07
N GLY A 160 -10.29 1.04 1.58
CA GLY A 160 -9.63 2.35 1.42
C GLY A 160 -10.61 3.43 0.95
N GLU A 161 -10.31 4.69 1.28
CA GLU A 161 -11.12 5.87 0.95
C GLU A 161 -10.21 7.08 0.72
N TRP A 162 -10.51 7.86 -0.33
CA TRP A 162 -9.75 9.05 -0.71
C TRP A 162 -10.72 10.16 -1.14
N THR A 163 -10.57 11.34 -0.55
CA THR A 163 -11.30 12.54 -0.98
C THR A 163 -10.43 13.34 -1.93
N ASN A 164 -10.94 13.66 -3.12
CA ASN A 164 -10.27 14.42 -4.18
C ASN A 164 -8.95 13.79 -4.62
N GLY A 165 -8.86 12.46 -4.56
CA GLY A 165 -7.65 11.73 -4.87
C GLY A 165 -7.97 10.37 -5.47
N ASP A 166 -6.99 9.87 -6.20
CA ASP A 166 -6.98 8.51 -6.70
C ASP A 166 -6.24 7.59 -5.74
N PRO A 167 -6.69 6.34 -5.60
CA PRO A 167 -5.96 5.35 -4.84
C PRO A 167 -4.61 5.09 -5.48
N PHE A 168 -3.54 5.34 -4.75
CA PHE A 168 -2.23 4.78 -5.08
C PHE A 168 -2.24 3.31 -4.71
N LEU A 169 -2.41 2.46 -5.73
CA LEU A 169 -2.44 1.01 -5.55
C LEU A 169 -1.12 0.55 -4.95
N GLY A 170 -1.18 -0.35 -3.97
CA GLY A 170 0.00 -0.83 -3.26
C GLY A 170 0.44 0.03 -2.06
N GLU A 171 -0.05 1.28 -1.93
CA GLU A 171 0.23 2.15 -0.78
C GLU A 171 -0.60 1.75 0.45
N ASN A 172 -1.91 1.56 0.25
CA ASN A 172 -2.84 1.26 1.33
C ASN A 172 -3.21 -0.22 1.43
N PHE A 173 -2.79 -1.04 0.46
CA PHE A 173 -3.04 -2.48 0.49
C PHE A 173 -1.94 -3.27 -0.21
N SER A 174 -1.93 -4.58 0.03
CA SER A 174 -1.07 -5.53 -0.68
C SER A 174 -1.75 -6.89 -0.68
N TRP A 175 -1.92 -7.48 -1.86
CA TRP A 175 -2.24 -8.90 -1.93
C TRP A 175 -1.14 -9.75 -1.30
N GLY A 176 -1.56 -10.89 -0.73
CA GLY A 176 -0.67 -11.95 -0.30
C GLY A 176 -0.13 -12.77 -1.46
N PRO A 177 0.64 -13.84 -1.17
CA PRO A 177 1.17 -14.74 -2.19
C PRO A 177 0.09 -15.32 -3.10
N ALA A 178 0.47 -15.67 -4.33
CA ALA A 178 -0.47 -16.22 -5.30
C ALA A 178 -1.18 -17.49 -4.79
N GLY A 179 -2.50 -17.50 -4.88
CA GLY A 179 -3.39 -18.56 -4.37
C GLY A 179 -3.84 -18.38 -2.92
N SER A 180 -3.22 -17.49 -2.15
CA SER A 180 -3.57 -17.28 -0.74
C SER A 180 -4.98 -16.70 -0.53
N GLY A 181 -5.46 -15.88 -1.47
CA GLY A 181 -6.73 -15.17 -1.32
C GLY A 181 -6.74 -14.17 -0.16
N ALA A 182 -5.58 -13.77 0.35
CA ALA A 182 -5.43 -12.85 1.47
C ALA A 182 -4.96 -11.46 1.02
N ILE A 183 -5.38 -10.42 1.75
CA ILE A 183 -4.99 -9.03 1.53
C ILE A 183 -4.61 -8.37 2.86
N LEU A 184 -3.53 -7.59 2.83
CA LEU A 184 -3.25 -6.60 3.86
C LEU A 184 -3.80 -5.27 3.41
N PHE A 185 -4.36 -4.50 4.32
CA PHE A 185 -4.73 -3.12 4.07
C PHE A 185 -4.60 -2.27 5.32
N ILE A 186 -4.52 -0.95 5.12
CA ILE A 186 -4.42 0.01 6.20
C ILE A 186 -5.83 0.45 6.60
N ASN A 187 -6.19 0.20 7.86
CA ASN A 187 -7.45 0.63 8.45
C ASN A 187 -7.17 1.46 9.69
N ASP A 188 -7.61 2.72 9.72
CA ASP A 188 -7.32 3.67 10.80
C ASP A 188 -5.81 3.75 11.18
N GLY A 189 -4.96 3.67 10.16
CA GLY A 189 -3.50 3.67 10.30
C GLY A 189 -2.92 2.39 10.90
N ARG A 190 -3.64 1.25 10.86
CA ARG A 190 -3.22 -0.05 11.37
C ARG A 190 -3.19 -1.08 10.25
N VAL A 191 -2.24 -2.02 10.31
CA VAL A 191 -2.18 -3.13 9.37
C VAL A 191 -3.26 -4.15 9.71
N THR A 192 -4.19 -4.34 8.78
CA THR A 192 -5.32 -5.27 8.89
C THR A 192 -5.19 -6.35 7.81
N LEU A 193 -5.47 -7.59 8.19
CA LEU A 193 -5.45 -8.75 7.32
C LEU A 193 -6.88 -9.25 7.10
N MET A 194 -7.24 -9.54 5.86
CA MET A 194 -8.52 -10.17 5.49
C MET A 194 -8.30 -11.29 4.47
N ASP A 195 -9.08 -12.37 4.56
CA ASP A 195 -9.10 -13.45 3.57
C ASP A 195 -10.34 -13.43 2.66
N GLN A 196 -10.34 -14.36 1.71
CA GLN A 196 -11.45 -14.63 0.82
C GLN A 196 -12.71 -15.16 1.53
N PHE A 197 -12.60 -15.62 2.78
CA PHE A 197 -13.71 -16.08 3.62
C PHE A 197 -14.33 -14.95 4.46
N LYS A 198 -13.84 -13.70 4.28
CA LYS A 198 -14.25 -12.49 5.02
C LYS A 198 -13.85 -12.51 6.49
N HIS A 199 -12.96 -13.40 6.92
CA HIS A 199 -12.35 -13.30 8.24
C HIS A 199 -11.34 -12.15 8.23
N ARG A 200 -11.25 -11.44 9.36
CA ARG A 200 -10.40 -10.25 9.50
C ARG A 200 -9.76 -10.18 10.87
N THR A 201 -8.50 -9.75 10.89
CA THR A 201 -7.79 -9.46 12.13
C THR A 201 -6.85 -8.26 11.96
N THR A 202 -6.60 -7.52 13.03
CA THR A 202 -5.61 -6.44 13.05
C THR A 202 -4.27 -7.04 13.48
N LEU A 203 -3.26 -7.01 12.61
CA LEU A 203 -1.95 -7.61 12.89
C LEU A 203 -1.05 -6.70 13.73
N ALA A 204 -1.00 -5.41 13.41
CA ALA A 204 -0.16 -4.43 14.11
C ALA A 204 -1.02 -3.33 14.74
N PRO A 205 -1.00 -3.17 16.08
CA PRO A 205 -1.75 -2.12 16.74
C PRO A 205 -1.04 -0.75 16.72
N ALA A 206 0.12 -0.62 16.07
CA ALA A 206 0.75 0.67 15.87
C ALA A 206 -0.11 1.53 14.93
N LYS A 207 -0.28 2.82 15.26
CA LYS A 207 -0.95 3.79 14.38
C LYS A 207 0.06 4.40 13.41
N GLY A 208 -0.41 4.83 12.24
CA GLY A 208 0.44 5.44 11.22
C GLY A 208 1.17 4.43 10.32
N ALA A 209 0.66 3.19 10.23
CA ALA A 209 1.13 2.22 9.27
C ALA A 209 0.77 2.63 7.83
N THR A 210 1.70 2.43 6.90
CA THR A 210 1.53 2.59 5.45
C THR A 210 2.39 1.56 4.70
N LEU A 211 2.15 1.40 3.39
CA LEU A 211 2.90 0.51 2.50
C LEU A 211 3.02 -0.92 3.06
N PRO A 212 1.91 -1.61 3.37
CA PRO A 212 1.99 -3.00 3.80
C PRO A 212 2.53 -3.87 2.64
N ALA A 213 3.33 -4.87 2.97
CA ALA A 213 3.94 -5.76 1.99
C ALA A 213 4.15 -7.17 2.58
N TRP A 214 3.70 -8.20 1.85
CA TRP A 214 3.95 -9.60 2.19
C TRP A 214 5.29 -10.08 1.69
N SER A 215 6.01 -10.90 2.46
CA SER A 215 7.08 -11.70 1.89
C SER A 215 6.52 -12.71 0.88
N SER A 216 7.34 -13.07 -0.11
CA SER A 216 7.00 -14.03 -1.17
C SER A 216 6.49 -15.37 -0.63
N ASP A 217 7.02 -15.79 0.52
CA ASP A 217 6.66 -17.03 1.22
C ASP A 217 5.39 -16.95 2.09
N GLY A 218 4.79 -15.76 2.24
CA GLY A 218 3.60 -15.57 3.06
C GLY A 218 3.84 -15.74 4.56
N ARG A 219 5.07 -15.61 5.06
CA ARG A 219 5.40 -15.79 6.49
C ARG A 219 5.74 -14.51 7.21
N ARG A 220 5.98 -13.42 6.47
CA ARG A 220 6.34 -12.12 7.03
C ARG A 220 5.55 -11.01 6.37
N VAL A 221 5.36 -9.96 7.15
CA VAL A 221 4.75 -8.71 6.73
C VAL A 221 5.70 -7.58 7.06
N ALA A 222 5.97 -6.72 6.07
CA ALA A 222 6.63 -5.44 6.24
C ALA A 222 5.61 -4.30 6.13
N PHE A 223 5.87 -3.20 6.80
CA PHE A 223 5.13 -1.94 6.65
C PHE A 223 6.00 -0.78 7.14
N LEU A 224 5.67 0.44 6.71
CA LEU A 224 6.25 1.65 7.28
C LEU A 224 5.38 2.17 8.41
N GLU A 225 5.95 2.48 9.56
CA GLU A 225 5.28 3.16 10.68
C GLU A 225 5.74 4.61 10.75
N LYS A 226 4.82 5.56 10.59
CA LYS A 226 5.13 6.99 10.71
C LYS A 226 5.41 7.37 12.17
N THR A 227 6.64 7.81 12.45
CA THR A 227 7.09 8.20 13.80
C THR A 227 7.17 9.71 14.00
N GLY A 228 7.18 10.47 12.90
CA GLY A 228 7.25 11.92 12.93
C GLY A 228 6.74 12.54 11.63
N ARG A 229 7.00 13.83 11.43
CA ARG A 229 6.51 14.55 10.23
C ARG A 229 7.06 13.95 8.93
N ARG A 230 8.33 13.53 8.94
CA ARG A 230 9.11 13.03 7.80
C ARG A 230 9.94 11.78 8.14
N THR A 231 9.66 11.17 9.29
CA THR A 231 10.42 10.03 9.81
C THR A 231 9.49 8.84 9.96
N TYR A 232 10.00 7.67 9.57
CA TYR A 232 9.29 6.40 9.56
C TYR A 232 10.21 5.30 10.05
N ARG A 233 9.62 4.20 10.52
CA ARG A 233 10.32 2.95 10.78
C ARG A 233 9.90 1.92 9.76
N LEU A 234 10.86 1.22 9.18
CA LEU A 234 10.55 -0.03 8.52
C LEU A 234 10.31 -1.09 9.60
N MET A 235 9.10 -1.61 9.65
CA MET A 235 8.66 -2.62 10.59
C MET A 235 8.52 -3.95 9.87
N VAL A 236 8.95 -5.04 10.51
CA VAL A 236 8.72 -6.41 10.04
C VAL A 236 8.15 -7.25 11.16
N MET A 237 7.17 -8.10 10.84
CA MET A 237 6.62 -9.10 11.76
C MET A 237 6.47 -10.45 11.07
N ALA A 238 6.60 -11.52 11.85
CA ALA A 238 6.21 -12.85 11.42
C ALA A 238 4.69 -13.01 11.58
N VAL A 239 4.10 -13.72 10.63
CA VAL A 239 2.70 -14.16 10.67
C VAL A 239 2.67 -15.67 10.64
N ILE A 240 1.93 -16.24 11.57
CA ILE A 240 1.93 -17.67 11.86
C ILE A 240 0.50 -18.16 11.72
N GLN A 241 0.33 -19.17 10.86
CA GLN A 241 -0.91 -19.93 10.78
C GLN A 241 -0.83 -21.06 11.82
N SER A 242 -1.79 -21.11 12.74
CA SER A 242 -1.88 -22.14 13.79
C SER A 242 -2.75 -23.32 13.38
#